data_AF-A0A352NTK7-F1
#
_entry.id   AF-A0A352NTK7-F1
#
_cell.length_a   1.000
_cell.length_b   1.000
_cell.length_c   1.000
_cell.angle_alpha   90.00
_cell.angle_beta   90.00
_cell.angle_gamma   90.00
#
_symmetry.space_group_name_H-M   'P 1'
#
loop_
_entity.id
_entity.type
_entity.pdbx_description
1 polymer ?
#
loop_
_entity_poly.entity_id
_entity_poly.type
_entity_poly.pdbx_seq_one_letter_code
_entity_poly.pdbx_strand_id
1 'polypeptide(L)' 'MNISGGDDYLAVFKTRAVIIKIQDVRESDKLVWLFTEKLGKVSTVARG' A
#
# COMPACT_ATOMS: atom_id res chain seq x y z
N MET A 1 -13.02 -17.24 7.09
CA MET A 1 -11.89 -16.41 7.51
C MET A 1 -10.95 -17.34 8.25
N ASN A 2 -9.89 -17.81 7.60
CA ASN A 2 -8.95 -18.75 8.21
C ASN A 2 -7.61 -18.05 8.32
N ILE A 3 -7.10 -17.97 9.55
CA ILE A 3 -5.73 -17.58 9.83
C ILE A 3 -5.15 -18.71 10.67
N SER A 4 -4.24 -19.47 10.07
CA SER A 4 -3.51 -20.55 10.73
C SER A 4 -2.02 -20.28 10.62
N GLY A 5 -1.39 -20.04 11.78
CA GLY A 5 -0.04 -20.50 12.08
C GLY A 5 1.11 -19.63 11.59
N GLY A 6 1.64 -18.83 12.52
CA GLY A 6 3.08 -18.66 12.73
C GLY A 6 3.90 -18.14 11.56
N ASP A 7 3.74 -16.86 11.26
CA ASP A 7 4.75 -15.90 10.76
C ASP A 7 4.11 -14.51 10.94
N ASP A 8 4.84 -13.51 11.45
CA ASP A 8 4.30 -12.19 11.76
C ASP A 8 3.55 -11.57 10.56
N TYR A 9 2.28 -11.22 10.80
CA TYR A 9 1.22 -10.89 9.85
C TYR A 9 1.59 -9.78 8.83
N LEU A 10 2.19 -10.14 7.71
CA LEU A 10 2.06 -9.36 6.47
C LEU A 10 0.71 -9.69 5.82
N ALA A 11 -0.33 -8.94 6.21
CA ALA A 11 -1.62 -9.00 5.54
C ALA A 11 -1.51 -8.40 4.13
N VAL A 12 -1.20 -9.23 3.14
CA VAL A 12 -1.20 -8.83 1.73
C VAL A 12 -2.64 -8.62 1.28
N PHE A 13 -2.97 -7.39 0.88
CA PHE A 13 -4.32 -7.00 0.47
C PHE A 13 -4.37 -6.60 -1.00
N LYS A 14 -5.12 -7.35 -1.80
CA LYS A 14 -5.32 -7.04 -3.23
C LYS A 14 -6.54 -6.14 -3.43
N THR A 15 -6.34 -4.98 -4.04
CA THR A 15 -7.37 -3.99 -4.33
C THR A 15 -7.03 -3.20 -5.59
N ARG A 16 -8.04 -2.72 -6.32
CA ARG A 16 -7.84 -1.68 -7.33
C ARG A 16 -7.68 -0.32 -6.64
N ALA A 17 -6.88 0.55 -7.25
CA ALA A 17 -6.65 1.90 -6.77
C ALA A 17 -6.30 2.87 -7.90
N VAL A 18 -6.57 4.15 -7.69
CA VAL A 18 -6.14 5.26 -8.54
C VAL A 18 -5.13 6.12 -7.79
N ILE A 19 -4.07 6.54 -8.47
CA ILE A 19 -3.07 7.45 -7.90
C ILE A 19 -3.62 8.87 -7.90
N ILE A 20 -3.59 9.51 -6.72
CA ILE A 20 -4.02 10.91 -6.55
C ILE A 20 -2.80 11.84 -6.53
N LYS A 21 -1.72 11.41 -5.88
CA LYS A 21 -0.51 12.22 -5.72
C LYS A 21 0.72 11.31 -5.61
N ILE A 22 1.83 11.79 -6.14
CA ILE A 22 3.16 11.22 -5.98
C ILE A 22 4.07 12.31 -5.41
N GLN A 23 4.99 11.94 -4.54
CA GLN A 23 6.07 12.78 -4.06
C GLN A 23 7.34 11.93 -3.98
N ASP A 24 8.43 12.43 -4.53
CA ASP A 24 9.73 11.77 -4.41
C ASP A 24 10.23 11.88 -2.97
N VAL A 25 10.69 10.76 -2.42
CA VAL A 25 11.24 10.68 -1.07
C VAL A 25 12.53 9.88 -1.16
N ARG A 26 13.67 10.47 -0.79
CA ARG A 26 15.00 9.86 -1.01
C ARG A 26 15.28 9.63 -2.50
N GLU A 27 16.43 9.02 -2.79
CA GLU A 27 16.95 8.90 -4.16
C GLU A 27 16.13 7.92 -5.03
N SER A 28 15.48 6.93 -4.40
CA SER A 28 14.77 5.84 -5.10
C SER A 28 13.39 5.51 -4.54
N ASP A 29 12.91 6.17 -3.48
CA ASP A 29 11.58 5.89 -2.94
C ASP A 29 10.56 6.96 -3.41
N LYS A 30 9.28 6.59 -3.43
CA LYS A 30 8.17 7.51 -3.68
C LYS A 30 7.08 7.35 -2.63
N LEU A 31 6.62 8.47 -2.10
CA LEU A 31 5.40 8.54 -1.30
C LEU A 31 4.21 8.71 -2.24
N VAL A 32 3.27 7.76 -2.20
CA VAL A 32 2.15 7.66 -3.13
C VAL A 32 0.83 7.67 -2.35
N TRP A 33 -0.08 8.55 -2.74
CA TRP A 33 -1.45 8.57 -2.24
C TRP A 33 -2.37 7.91 -3.24
N LEU A 34 -3.10 6.91 -2.76
CA LEU A 34 -4.00 6.07 -3.53
C LEU A 34 -5.42 6.26 -3.01
N PHE A 35 -6.39 6.32 -3.91
CA PHE A 35 -7.78 6.04 -3.57
C PHE A 35 -8.10 4.62 -3.99
N THR A 36 -8.35 3.75 -3.02
CA THR A 36 -8.61 2.34 -3.23
C THR A 36 -10.11 2.06 -3.17
N GLU A 37 -10.56 1.05 -3.91
CA GLU A 37 -12.00 0.71 -3.95
C GLU A 37 -12.51 0.11 -2.62
N LYS A 38 -11.64 -0.49 -1.79
CA LYS A 38 -12.03 -1.22 -0.56
C LYS A 38 -11.60 -0.55 0.74
N LEU A 39 -10.52 0.24 0.74
CA LEU A 39 -9.95 0.87 1.93
C LEU A 39 -10.09 2.39 1.94
N GLY A 40 -10.62 2.98 0.85
CA GLY A 40 -10.66 4.43 0.67
C GLY A 40 -9.26 5.01 0.42
N LYS A 41 -8.99 6.20 0.96
CA LYS A 41 -7.71 6.92 0.77
C LYS A 41 -6.61 6.31 1.64
N VAL A 42 -5.50 5.92 1.01
CA VAL A 42 -4.34 5.30 1.65
C VAL A 42 -3.06 6.01 1.20
N SER A 43 -2.14 6.26 2.12
CA SER A 43 -0.76 6.69 1.84
C SER A 43 0.19 5.50 1.89
N THR A 44 1.04 5.33 0.89
CA THR A 44 1.94 4.20 0.73
C THR A 44 3.35 4.67 0.34
N VAL A 45 4.37 3.88 0.68
CA VAL A 45 5.75 4.10 0.20
C VAL A 45 6.06 3.03 -0.83
N ALA A 46 6.27 3.44 -2.08
CA ALA A 46 6.83 2.61 -3.11
C ALA A 46 8.36 2.69 -3.01
N ARG A 47 9.00 1.58 -2.64
CA ARG A 47 10.46 1.48 -2.56
C ARG A 47 11.01 0.86 -3.84
N GLY A 48 12.12 1.38 -4.36
CA GLY A 48 12.85 0.82 -5.51
C GLY A 48 12.99 1.76 -6.68
#